data_AF-A0A523P0U8-F1
#
_entry.id   AF-A0A523P0U8-F1
#
_cell.length_a   1.000
_cell.length_b   1.000
_cell.length_c   1.000
_cell.angle_alpha   90.00
_cell.angle_beta   90.00
_cell.angle_gamma   90.00
#
_symmetry.space_group_name_H-M   'P 1'
#
loop_
_entity.id
_entity.type
_entity.pdbx_description
1 polymer ?
#
loop_
_entity_poly.entity_id
_entity_poly.type
_entity_poly.pdbx_seq_one_letter_code
_entity_poly.pdbx_strand_id
1 'polypeptide(L)'
;MKSPPRSRTGLSGSKSASEIDGDDRAMLPLTGGLLLLALLQRLHSTGMLRSALIGRYGVAPYRVGGATLVIGALALVVAGKSDAAYHYVWLPPVWLHLFMLPLMFVAFVFVAASLVPSNLRRLSRRPVLWGIAVGATAHLLVTGDLAAMILFGGLALLALLEIGSPKRRAIDHGVDRIPWARESLTVAIGGMLLIGFFYLHAELFGVSASMMDRHFM
;
A
#
# COMPACT_ATOMS: atom_id res chain seq x y z
N MET A 1 -47.40 40.30 17.63
CA MET A 1 -45.96 40.60 17.82
C MET A 1 -45.17 39.36 17.40
N LYS A 2 -44.56 39.38 16.21
CA LYS A 2 -43.88 38.23 15.59
C LYS A 2 -42.39 38.38 15.86
N SER A 3 -41.82 37.50 16.69
CA SER A 3 -40.39 37.50 17.00
C SER A 3 -39.57 37.24 15.73
N PRO A 4 -38.42 37.90 15.54
CA PRO A 4 -37.59 37.68 14.35
C PRO A 4 -36.91 36.30 14.39
N PRO A 5 -36.62 35.69 13.23
CA PRO A 5 -35.92 34.42 13.17
C PRO A 5 -34.47 34.59 13.60
N ARG A 6 -34.01 33.78 14.56
CA ARG A 6 -32.60 33.70 14.94
C ARG A 6 -31.81 33.12 13.78
N SER A 7 -31.07 33.96 13.07
CA SER A 7 -30.03 33.55 12.13
C SER A 7 -28.91 32.86 12.91
N ARG A 8 -28.90 31.52 12.91
CA ARG A 8 -27.72 30.73 13.26
C ARG A 8 -26.72 30.84 12.12
N THR A 9 -25.97 31.94 12.09
CA THR A 9 -24.71 32.01 11.34
C THR A 9 -23.65 31.23 12.12
N GLY A 10 -23.69 29.91 11.99
CA GLY A 10 -22.64 29.00 12.45
C GLY A 10 -21.47 29.00 11.47
N LEU A 11 -20.73 30.11 11.40
CA LEU A 11 -19.40 30.15 10.81
C LEU A 11 -18.38 30.20 11.96
N SER A 12 -17.71 29.08 12.23
CA SER A 12 -16.27 29.03 12.54
C SER A 12 -15.92 27.59 12.95
N GLY A 13 -15.32 26.85 12.02
CA GLY A 13 -14.81 25.51 12.23
C GLY A 13 -13.52 25.52 13.06
N SER A 14 -13.60 25.84 14.35
CA SER A 14 -12.52 25.49 15.27
C SER A 14 -12.81 24.09 15.81
N LYS A 15 -12.12 23.07 15.27
CA LYS A 15 -12.04 21.76 15.94
C LYS A 15 -11.67 21.99 17.41
N SER A 16 -12.32 21.26 18.31
CA SER A 16 -11.98 21.34 19.74
C SER A 16 -10.54 20.87 19.96
N ALA A 17 -9.81 21.42 20.94
CA ALA A 17 -8.43 21.02 21.20
C ALA A 17 -8.27 19.49 21.43
N SER A 18 -9.29 18.84 22.01
CA SER A 18 -9.35 17.38 22.17
C SER A 18 -9.50 16.62 20.85
N GLU A 19 -10.19 17.21 19.87
CA GLU A 19 -10.41 16.61 18.55
C GLU A 19 -9.16 16.77 17.66
N ILE A 20 -8.42 17.88 17.81
CA ILE A 20 -7.11 18.06 17.18
C ILE A 20 -6.09 17.10 17.80
N ASP A 21 -6.04 17.01 19.13
CA ASP A 21 -5.12 16.11 19.86
C ASP A 21 -5.41 14.63 19.55
N GLY A 22 -6.67 14.21 19.43
CA GLY A 22 -7.01 12.84 19.05
C GLY A 22 -6.58 12.48 17.62
N ASP A 23 -6.71 13.43 16.71
CA ASP A 23 -6.34 13.32 15.30
C ASP A 23 -4.81 13.26 15.11
N ASP A 24 -4.08 14.15 15.79
CA ASP A 24 -2.62 14.14 15.82
C ASP A 24 -2.07 12.80 16.33
N ARG A 25 -2.70 12.24 17.37
CA ARG A 25 -2.33 10.92 17.93
C ARG A 25 -2.58 9.77 16.97
N ALA A 26 -3.61 9.84 16.13
CA ALA A 26 -3.88 8.83 15.10
C ALA A 26 -2.88 8.91 13.93
N MET A 27 -2.32 10.10 13.66
CA MET A 27 -1.28 10.28 12.63
C MET A 27 0.10 9.74 13.07
N LEU A 28 0.37 9.64 14.37
CA LEU A 28 1.63 9.10 14.91
C LEU A 28 1.93 7.64 14.49
N PRO A 29 1.03 6.65 14.65
CA PRO A 29 1.29 5.29 14.21
C PRO A 29 1.43 5.18 12.69
N LEU A 30 0.69 5.99 11.92
CA LEU A 30 0.79 6.03 10.46
C LEU A 30 2.17 6.50 10.01
N THR A 31 2.60 7.67 10.47
CA THR A 31 3.89 8.24 10.10
C THR A 31 5.04 7.43 10.69
N GLY A 32 4.95 7.02 11.95
CA GLY A 32 5.91 6.16 12.62
C GLY A 32 6.09 4.80 11.93
N GLY A 33 4.99 4.18 11.49
CA GLY A 33 5.03 2.94 10.73
C GLY A 33 5.70 3.09 9.36
N LEU A 34 5.46 4.20 8.65
CA LEU A 34 6.16 4.52 7.39
C LEU A 34 7.65 4.76 7.61
N LEU A 35 8.03 5.46 8.69
CA LEU A 35 9.42 5.65 9.06
C LEU A 35 10.09 4.32 9.43
N LEU A 36 9.37 3.44 10.13
CA LEU A 36 9.85 2.09 10.44
C LEU A 36 10.05 1.26 9.17
N LEU A 37 9.11 1.31 8.21
CA LEU A 37 9.26 0.68 6.90
C LEU A 37 10.50 1.21 6.17
N ALA A 38 10.68 2.53 6.14
CA ALA A 38 11.85 3.17 5.55
C ALA A 38 13.14 2.67 6.21
N LEU A 39 13.18 2.65 7.55
CA LEU A 39 14.33 2.18 8.31
C LEU A 39 14.63 0.71 8.04
N LEU A 40 13.63 -0.17 8.05
CA LEU A 40 13.79 -1.60 7.77
C LEU A 40 14.36 -1.84 6.36
N GLN A 41 13.88 -1.09 5.37
CA GLN A 41 14.40 -1.17 4.00
C GLN A 41 15.86 -0.71 3.89
N ARG A 42 16.22 0.37 4.59
CA ARG A 42 17.61 0.86 4.67
C ARG A 42 18.50 -0.13 5.40
N LEU A 43 18.04 -0.70 6.51
CA LEU A 43 18.79 -1.67 7.30
C LEU A 43 19.09 -2.93 6.48
N HIS A 44 18.09 -3.44 5.76
CA HIS A 44 18.25 -4.57 4.85
C HIS A 44 19.18 -4.27 3.67
N SER A 45 19.45 -3.00 3.36
CA SER A 45 20.41 -2.61 2.33
C SER A 45 21.88 -2.76 2.77
N THR A 46 22.14 -2.79 4.08
CA THR A 46 23.50 -2.93 4.62
C THR A 46 23.93 -4.41 4.61
N GLY A 47 24.84 -4.76 3.70
CA GLY A 47 25.28 -6.14 3.51
C GLY A 47 25.95 -6.77 4.74
N MET A 48 26.64 -5.95 5.55
CA MET A 48 27.43 -6.39 6.70
C MET A 48 26.59 -6.87 7.88
N LEU A 49 25.52 -6.15 8.22
CA LEU A 49 24.60 -6.57 9.27
C LEU A 49 23.84 -7.83 8.86
N ARG A 50 23.41 -7.89 7.59
CA ARG A 50 22.78 -9.08 7.02
C ARG A 50 23.69 -10.30 7.12
N SER A 51 24.96 -10.19 6.74
CA SER A 51 25.89 -11.33 6.81
C SER A 51 26.16 -11.77 8.24
N ALA A 52 26.28 -10.82 9.19
CA ALA A 52 26.44 -11.13 10.60
C ALA A 52 25.20 -11.84 11.20
N LEU A 53 24.00 -11.34 10.91
CA LEU A 53 22.75 -11.94 11.39
C LEU A 53 22.49 -13.32 10.77
N ILE A 54 22.75 -13.48 9.47
CA ILE A 54 22.65 -14.77 8.80
C ILE A 54 23.71 -15.75 9.34
N GLY A 55 24.93 -15.28 9.63
CA GLY A 55 25.97 -16.12 10.22
C GLY A 55 25.62 -16.63 11.61
N ARG A 56 24.86 -15.85 12.41
CA ARG A 56 24.46 -16.21 13.77
C ARG A 56 23.18 -17.06 13.84
N TYR A 57 22.17 -16.74 13.05
CA TYR A 57 20.84 -17.36 13.16
C TYR A 57 20.48 -18.22 11.96
N GLY A 58 21.19 -18.11 10.83
CA GLY A 58 20.85 -18.78 9.59
C GLY A 58 19.90 -17.98 8.69
N VAL A 59 19.78 -18.42 7.44
CA VAL A 59 19.06 -17.69 6.38
C VAL A 59 17.54 -17.68 6.61
N ALA A 60 16.97 -18.81 7.03
CA ALA A 60 15.53 -18.97 7.22
C ALA A 60 14.96 -18.02 8.29
N PRO A 61 15.47 -18.00 9.54
CA PRO A 61 14.93 -17.09 10.56
C PRO A 61 15.19 -15.62 10.25
N TYR A 62 16.31 -15.28 9.59
CA TYR A 62 16.54 -13.90 9.11
C TYR A 62 15.45 -13.44 8.13
N ARG A 63 15.06 -14.30 7.18
CA ARG A 63 13.99 -13.99 6.21
C ARG A 63 12.63 -13.88 6.87
N VAL A 64 12.28 -14.83 7.74
CA VAL A 64 11.00 -14.82 8.45
C VAL A 64 10.90 -13.59 9.35
N GLY A 65 11.90 -13.35 10.20
CA GLY A 65 11.91 -12.18 11.09
C GLY A 65 11.84 -10.86 10.32
N GLY A 66 12.58 -10.74 9.22
CA GLY A 66 12.49 -9.57 8.34
C GLY A 66 11.09 -9.37 7.73
N ALA A 67 10.44 -10.45 7.27
CA ALA A 67 9.08 -10.40 6.74
C ALA A 67 8.07 -10.01 7.82
N THR A 68 8.16 -10.59 9.02
CA THR A 68 7.29 -10.28 10.15
C THR A 68 7.40 -8.81 10.56
N LEU A 69 8.61 -8.25 10.61
CA LEU A 69 8.81 -6.84 10.93
C LEU A 69 8.17 -5.91 9.89
N VAL A 70 8.30 -6.23 8.61
CA VAL A 70 7.67 -5.45 7.53
C VAL A 70 6.14 -5.54 7.60
N ILE A 71 5.59 -6.73 7.85
CA ILE A 71 4.15 -6.93 8.02
C ILE A 71 3.63 -6.16 9.24
N GLY A 72 4.34 -6.23 10.37
CA GLY A 72 3.99 -5.48 11.59
C GLY A 72 4.02 -3.98 11.38
N ALA A 73 5.05 -3.47 10.68
CA ALA A 73 5.12 -2.06 10.34
C ALA A 73 3.98 -1.64 9.40
N LEU A 74 3.62 -2.46 8.41
CA LEU A 74 2.47 -2.20 7.54
C LEU A 74 1.14 -2.23 8.33
N ALA A 75 0.96 -3.18 9.25
CA ALA A 75 -0.22 -3.26 10.09
C ALA A 75 -0.38 -2.01 10.98
N LEU A 76 0.73 -1.51 11.53
CA LEU A 76 0.73 -0.26 12.30
C LEU A 76 0.30 0.94 11.44
N VAL A 77 0.75 1.00 10.20
CA VAL A 77 0.35 2.04 9.24
C VAL A 77 -1.13 1.96 8.92
N VAL A 78 -1.66 0.75 8.70
CA VAL A 78 -3.09 0.53 8.43
C VAL A 78 -3.94 0.90 9.64
N ALA A 79 -3.54 0.51 10.85
CA ALA A 79 -4.22 0.89 12.08
C ALA A 79 -4.23 2.42 12.30
N GLY A 80 -3.10 3.10 12.02
CA GLY A 80 -3.07 4.56 12.06
C GLY A 80 -4.01 5.20 11.03
N LYS A 81 -4.11 4.62 9.83
CA LYS A 81 -5.02 5.12 8.78
C LYS A 81 -6.50 4.89 9.10
N SER A 82 -6.84 3.79 9.77
CA SER A 82 -8.23 3.48 10.16
C SER A 82 -8.75 4.41 11.25
N ASP A 83 -7.86 4.83 12.16
CA ASP A 83 -8.22 5.69 13.28
C ASP A 83 -8.09 7.18 12.95
N ALA A 84 -7.34 7.54 11.90
CA ALA A 84 -7.17 8.91 11.45
C ALA A 84 -8.47 9.52 10.93
N ALA A 85 -8.75 10.76 11.34
CA ALA A 85 -9.91 11.49 10.84
C ALA A 85 -9.77 11.74 9.34
N TYR A 86 -10.90 11.81 8.64
CA TYR A 86 -10.91 12.19 7.23
C TYR A 86 -10.59 13.67 7.09
N HIS A 87 -9.49 13.97 6.39
CA HIS A 87 -9.08 15.34 6.08
C HIS A 87 -9.11 15.56 4.59
N TYR A 88 -10.08 16.36 4.16
CA TYR A 88 -10.22 16.71 2.76
C TYR A 88 -9.05 17.59 2.30
N VAL A 89 -8.26 17.08 1.35
CA VAL A 89 -7.16 17.80 0.69
C VAL A 89 -7.60 18.31 -0.68
N TRP A 90 -8.27 17.47 -1.45
CA TRP A 90 -8.75 17.81 -2.80
C TRP A 90 -9.93 16.91 -3.18
N LEU A 91 -10.71 17.34 -4.18
CA LEU A 91 -11.81 16.56 -4.74
C LEU A 91 -11.33 15.86 -6.01
N PRO A 92 -11.16 14.53 -6.00
CA PRO A 92 -10.82 13.79 -7.20
C PRO A 92 -11.95 13.89 -8.23
N PRO A 93 -11.66 14.36 -9.45
CA PRO A 93 -12.61 14.27 -10.54
C PRO A 93 -13.12 12.84 -10.73
N VAL A 94 -14.43 12.66 -10.91
CA VAL A 94 -15.06 11.33 -11.00
C VAL A 94 -14.41 10.47 -12.09
N TRP A 95 -14.00 11.07 -13.20
CA TRP A 95 -13.36 10.37 -14.32
C TRP A 95 -12.03 9.70 -13.96
N LEU A 96 -11.35 10.10 -12.88
CA LEU A 96 -10.13 9.43 -12.41
C LEU A 96 -10.40 8.02 -11.87
N HIS A 97 -11.62 7.75 -11.40
CA HIS A 97 -12.01 6.41 -10.94
C HIS A 97 -12.01 5.40 -12.08
N LEU A 98 -12.16 5.84 -13.33
CA LEU A 98 -12.04 4.98 -14.52
C LEU A 98 -10.64 4.37 -14.65
N PHE A 99 -9.61 5.03 -14.10
CA PHE A 99 -8.23 4.54 -14.12
C PHE A 99 -7.90 3.61 -12.94
N MET A 100 -8.74 3.55 -11.92
CA MET A 100 -8.46 2.75 -10.72
C MET A 100 -8.32 1.26 -11.06
N LEU A 101 -9.33 0.68 -11.71
CA LEU A 101 -9.32 -0.74 -12.08
C LEU A 101 -8.16 -1.11 -13.03
N PRO A 102 -7.91 -0.40 -14.15
CA PRO A 102 -6.80 -0.75 -15.03
C PRO A 102 -5.43 -0.57 -14.37
N LEU A 103 -5.21 0.48 -13.57
CA LEU A 103 -3.94 0.65 -12.84
C LEU A 103 -3.75 -0.44 -11.79
N MET A 104 -4.79 -0.79 -11.05
CA MET A 104 -4.72 -1.89 -10.10
C MET A 104 -4.45 -3.23 -10.78
N PHE A 105 -5.07 -3.49 -11.94
CA PHE A 105 -4.76 -4.67 -12.73
C PHE A 105 -3.29 -4.72 -13.13
N VAL A 106 -2.72 -3.63 -13.65
CA VAL A 106 -1.29 -3.53 -13.95
C VAL A 106 -0.44 -3.78 -12.71
N ALA A 107 -0.82 -3.20 -11.57
CA ALA A 107 -0.12 -3.39 -10.30
C ALA A 107 -0.07 -4.88 -9.89
N PHE A 108 -1.19 -5.59 -9.98
CA PHE A 108 -1.25 -7.02 -9.65
C PHE A 108 -0.54 -7.91 -10.67
N VAL A 109 -0.50 -7.55 -11.96
CA VAL A 109 0.32 -8.24 -12.95
C VAL A 109 1.81 -8.12 -12.60
N PHE A 110 2.27 -6.96 -12.15
CA PHE A 110 3.64 -6.78 -11.67
C PHE A 110 3.95 -7.61 -10.40
N VAL A 111 2.98 -7.75 -9.50
CA VAL A 111 3.09 -8.63 -8.33
C VAL A 111 3.18 -10.09 -8.78
N ALA A 112 2.29 -10.55 -9.67
CA ALA A 112 2.32 -11.90 -10.22
C ALA A 112 3.65 -12.20 -10.92
N ALA A 113 4.17 -11.25 -11.70
CA ALA A 113 5.48 -11.36 -12.35
C ALA A 113 6.67 -11.50 -11.38
N SER A 114 6.48 -11.20 -10.09
CA SER A 114 7.48 -11.47 -9.05
C SER A 114 7.41 -12.90 -8.50
N LEU A 115 6.26 -13.56 -8.62
CA LEU A 115 5.98 -14.90 -8.08
C LEU A 115 6.28 -16.00 -9.11
N VAL A 116 6.10 -15.72 -10.40
CA VAL A 116 6.32 -16.69 -11.48
C VAL A 116 7.35 -16.20 -12.50
N PRO A 117 7.98 -17.10 -13.28
CA PRO A 117 8.80 -16.70 -14.42
C PRO A 117 7.96 -15.87 -15.42
N SER A 118 8.37 -14.63 -15.66
CA SER A 118 7.71 -13.69 -16.58
C SER A 118 8.74 -12.87 -17.35
N ASN A 119 8.41 -12.50 -18.58
CA ASN A 119 9.21 -11.58 -19.38
C ASN A 119 9.33 -10.18 -18.73
N LEU A 120 8.40 -9.79 -17.86
CA LEU A 120 8.48 -8.52 -17.12
C LEU A 120 9.69 -8.47 -16.17
N ARG A 121 10.19 -9.63 -15.72
CA ARG A 121 11.44 -9.74 -14.95
C ARG A 121 12.68 -9.37 -15.76
N ARG A 122 12.58 -9.35 -17.11
CA ARG A 122 13.64 -8.88 -18.00
C ARG A 122 13.70 -7.36 -18.08
N LEU A 123 12.53 -6.71 -18.02
CA LEU A 123 12.43 -5.24 -18.07
C LEU A 123 12.75 -4.59 -16.73
N SER A 124 12.38 -5.25 -15.63
CA SER A 124 12.58 -4.71 -14.29
C SER A 124 13.18 -5.74 -13.34
N ARG A 125 14.22 -5.32 -12.62
CA ARG A 125 14.90 -6.13 -11.59
C ARG A 125 14.00 -6.42 -10.38
N ARG A 126 12.95 -5.61 -10.19
CA ARG A 126 12.08 -5.67 -9.00
C ARG A 126 10.61 -5.43 -9.38
N PRO A 127 9.96 -6.38 -10.09
CA PRO A 127 8.59 -6.22 -10.57
C PRO A 127 7.61 -5.85 -9.45
N VAL A 128 7.73 -6.49 -8.28
CA VAL A 128 6.84 -6.22 -7.12
C VAL A 128 6.84 -4.76 -6.69
N LEU A 129 7.98 -4.05 -6.77
CA LEU A 129 8.05 -2.63 -6.39
C LEU A 129 7.33 -1.74 -7.40
N TRP A 130 7.35 -2.10 -8.68
CA TRP A 130 6.53 -1.43 -9.68
C TRP A 130 5.05 -1.65 -9.43
N GLY A 131 4.67 -2.86 -9.00
CA GLY A 131 3.31 -3.14 -8.54
C GLY A 131 2.88 -2.21 -7.41
N ILE A 132 3.71 -2.07 -6.37
CA ILE A 132 3.45 -1.17 -5.25
C ILE A 132 3.37 0.29 -5.71
N ALA A 133 4.30 0.75 -6.54
CA ALA A 133 4.32 2.14 -7.02
C ALA A 133 3.08 2.49 -7.86
N VAL A 134 2.69 1.62 -8.80
CA VAL A 134 1.50 1.81 -9.63
C VAL A 134 0.23 1.76 -8.79
N GLY A 135 0.11 0.77 -7.89
CA GLY A 135 -1.05 0.64 -7.01
C GLY A 135 -1.20 1.83 -6.06
N ALA A 136 -0.11 2.29 -5.44
CA ALA A 136 -0.12 3.47 -4.60
C ALA A 136 -0.50 4.75 -5.38
N THR A 137 0.00 4.89 -6.61
CA THR A 137 -0.37 6.01 -7.49
C THR A 137 -1.85 5.98 -7.84
N ALA A 138 -2.41 4.80 -8.12
CA ALA A 138 -3.84 4.64 -8.38
C ALA A 138 -4.69 5.13 -7.20
N HIS A 139 -4.31 4.77 -5.97
CA HIS A 139 -5.00 5.24 -4.77
C HIS A 139 -4.87 6.75 -4.59
N LEU A 140 -3.69 7.34 -4.82
CA LEU A 140 -3.51 8.80 -4.75
C LEU A 140 -4.40 9.57 -5.74
N LEU A 141 -4.61 9.02 -6.94
CA LEU A 141 -5.43 9.66 -7.97
C LEU A 141 -6.91 9.72 -7.61
N VAL A 142 -7.41 8.76 -6.84
CA VAL A 142 -8.83 8.67 -6.50
C VAL A 142 -9.14 9.06 -5.05
N THR A 143 -8.11 9.31 -4.23
CA THR A 143 -8.27 9.61 -2.81
C THR A 143 -8.05 11.09 -2.52
N GLY A 144 -9.05 11.71 -1.89
CA GLY A 144 -9.00 13.10 -1.43
C GLY A 144 -8.55 13.30 0.02
N ASP A 145 -8.13 12.24 0.71
CA ASP A 145 -7.84 12.23 2.16
C ASP A 145 -6.34 12.38 2.48
N LEU A 146 -6.00 13.22 3.47
CA LEU A 146 -4.62 13.47 3.90
C LEU A 146 -3.93 12.19 4.40
N ALA A 147 -4.58 11.41 5.25
CA ALA A 147 -3.96 10.22 5.83
C ALA A 147 -3.65 9.19 4.75
N ALA A 148 -4.56 9.00 3.79
CA ALA A 148 -4.29 8.17 2.61
C ALA A 148 -3.19 8.75 1.71
N MET A 149 -3.11 10.07 1.54
CA MET A 149 -2.02 10.69 0.80
C MET A 149 -0.65 10.42 1.42
N ILE A 150 -0.54 10.53 2.76
CA ILE A 150 0.71 10.23 3.47
C ILE A 150 1.05 8.74 3.32
N LEU A 151 0.06 7.86 3.48
CA LEU A 151 0.22 6.41 3.33
C LEU A 151 0.71 6.02 1.93
N PHE A 152 -0.09 6.29 0.91
CA PHE A 152 0.20 5.86 -0.45
C PHE A 152 1.36 6.66 -1.06
N GLY A 153 1.49 7.95 -0.74
CA GLY A 153 2.64 8.76 -1.11
C GLY A 153 3.94 8.22 -0.51
N GLY A 154 3.93 7.85 0.77
CA GLY A 154 5.06 7.22 1.43
C GLY A 154 5.44 5.88 0.79
N LEU A 155 4.48 5.00 0.54
CA LEU A 155 4.72 3.71 -0.12
C LEU A 155 5.26 3.87 -1.55
N ALA A 156 4.69 4.79 -2.33
CA ALA A 156 5.16 5.08 -3.68
C ALA A 156 6.60 5.60 -3.66
N LEU A 157 6.91 6.56 -2.78
CA LEU A 157 8.26 7.10 -2.63
C LEU A 157 9.26 6.03 -2.24
N LEU A 158 8.95 5.21 -1.22
CA LEU A 158 9.81 4.11 -0.79
C LEU A 158 10.05 3.09 -1.92
N ALA A 159 9.00 2.73 -2.66
CA ALA A 159 9.12 1.81 -3.79
C ALA A 159 10.03 2.36 -4.89
N LEU A 160 9.87 3.64 -5.27
CA LEU A 160 10.67 4.31 -6.29
C LEU A 160 12.14 4.45 -5.86
N LEU A 161 12.40 4.83 -4.61
CA LEU A 161 13.75 4.90 -4.04
C LEU A 161 14.44 3.53 -4.09
N GLU A 162 13.71 2.46 -3.78
CA GLU A 162 14.24 1.10 -3.84
C GLU A 162 14.46 0.61 -5.28
N ILE A 163 13.63 0.99 -6.24
CA ILE A 163 13.83 0.72 -7.67
C ILE A 163 15.12 1.39 -8.16
N GLY A 164 15.33 2.66 -7.83
CA GLY A 164 16.52 3.43 -8.23
C GLY A 164 17.80 3.03 -7.48
N SER A 165 17.67 2.40 -6.32
CA SER A 165 18.83 1.98 -5.53
C SER A 165 19.64 0.87 -6.23
N PRO A 166 20.95 1.08 -6.47
CA PRO A 166 21.83 0.09 -7.07
C PRO A 166 22.19 -1.02 -6.07
N LYS A 167 21.20 -1.85 -5.69
CA LYS A 167 21.47 -3.06 -4.90
C LYS A 167 21.97 -4.16 -5.83
N ARG A 168 23.21 -4.59 -5.61
CA ARG A 168 23.84 -5.76 -6.22
C ARG A 168 23.19 -7.03 -5.65
N ARG A 169 21.93 -7.31 -5.97
CA ARG A 169 21.42 -8.68 -5.82
C ARG A 169 22.01 -9.46 -6.99
N ALA A 170 22.93 -10.38 -6.70
CA ALA A 170 23.33 -11.42 -7.63
C ALA A 170 22.10 -12.31 -7.86
N ILE A 171 21.28 -11.97 -8.86
CA ILE A 171 20.22 -12.84 -9.38
C ILE A 171 20.30 -12.73 -10.89
N ASP A 172 20.50 -13.90 -11.50
CA ASP A 172 20.85 -14.14 -12.88
C ASP A 172 20.11 -13.28 -13.90
N HIS A 173 20.90 -12.61 -14.73
CA HIS A 173 20.49 -12.24 -16.07
C HIS A 173 20.40 -13.52 -16.92
N GLY A 174 19.32 -14.27 -16.74
CA GLY A 174 19.15 -15.57 -17.39
C GLY A 174 17.70 -16.06 -17.44
N VAL A 175 16.72 -15.15 -17.51
CA VAL A 175 15.36 -15.57 -17.89
C VAL A 175 15.31 -15.54 -19.41
N ASP A 176 15.52 -16.70 -20.02
CA ASP A 176 15.26 -16.91 -21.44
C ASP A 176 13.86 -16.41 -21.79
N ARG A 177 13.72 -15.87 -23.01
CA ARG A 177 12.45 -15.33 -23.48
C ARG A 177 11.38 -16.41 -23.35
N ILE A 178 10.41 -16.15 -22.48
CA ILE A 178 9.37 -17.12 -22.19
C ILE A 178 8.29 -17.00 -23.28
N PRO A 179 7.76 -18.11 -23.82
CA PRO A 179 6.66 -18.07 -24.78
C PRO A 179 5.48 -17.23 -24.27
N TRP A 180 4.81 -16.49 -25.18
CA TRP A 180 3.66 -15.66 -24.82
C TRP A 180 2.52 -16.44 -24.13
N ALA A 181 2.39 -17.74 -24.41
CA ALA A 181 1.42 -18.62 -23.73
C ALA A 181 1.68 -18.81 -22.22
N ARG A 182 2.93 -18.63 -21.76
CA ARG A 182 3.25 -18.63 -20.31
C ARG A 182 3.20 -17.21 -19.74
N GLU A 183 3.32 -16.18 -20.57
CA GLU A 183 3.09 -14.80 -20.14
C GLU A 183 1.60 -14.57 -19.83
N SER A 184 0.69 -15.15 -20.62
CA SER A 184 -0.75 -15.10 -20.33
C SER A 184 -1.10 -15.74 -18.98
N LEU A 185 -0.34 -16.74 -18.53
CA LEU A 185 -0.48 -17.28 -17.17
C LEU A 185 -0.12 -16.23 -16.10
N THR A 186 0.91 -15.41 -16.32
CA THR A 186 1.26 -14.31 -15.40
C THR A 186 0.14 -13.29 -15.31
N VAL A 187 -0.45 -12.94 -16.47
CA VAL A 187 -1.60 -12.03 -16.55
C VAL A 187 -2.83 -12.63 -15.86
N ALA A 188 -3.10 -13.92 -16.07
CA ALA A 188 -4.20 -14.63 -15.43
C ALA A 188 -4.05 -14.70 -13.90
N ILE A 189 -2.84 -15.00 -13.40
CA ILE A 189 -2.54 -14.96 -11.97
C ILE A 189 -2.71 -13.53 -11.42
N GLY A 190 -2.25 -12.51 -12.14
CA GLY A 190 -2.47 -11.10 -11.77
C GLY A 190 -3.96 -10.77 -11.66
N GLY A 191 -4.77 -11.21 -12.62
CA GLY A 191 -6.24 -11.08 -12.57
C GLY A 191 -6.85 -11.81 -11.37
N MET A 192 -6.42 -13.04 -11.10
CA MET A 192 -6.90 -13.82 -9.95
C MET A 192 -6.55 -13.17 -8.61
N LEU A 193 -5.34 -12.62 -8.49
CA LEU A 193 -4.91 -11.86 -7.31
C LEU A 193 -5.72 -10.57 -7.15
N LEU A 194 -6.00 -9.84 -8.23
CA LEU A 194 -6.86 -8.65 -8.20
C LEU A 194 -8.27 -9.00 -7.72
N ILE A 195 -8.86 -10.06 -8.26
CA ILE A 195 -10.21 -10.52 -7.87
C ILE A 195 -10.21 -10.92 -6.39
N GLY A 196 -9.27 -11.76 -5.97
CA GLY A 196 -9.15 -12.17 -4.56
C GLY A 196 -8.96 -10.97 -3.63
N PHE A 197 -8.12 -10.01 -4.04
CA PHE A 197 -7.94 -8.76 -3.30
C PHE A 197 -9.24 -7.94 -3.25
N PHE A 198 -10.00 -7.83 -4.33
CA PHE A 198 -11.27 -7.10 -4.33
C PHE A 198 -12.25 -7.62 -3.27
N TYR A 199 -12.34 -8.95 -3.12
CA TYR A 199 -13.16 -9.57 -2.07
C TYR A 199 -12.60 -9.33 -0.66
N LEU A 200 -11.27 -9.40 -0.48
CA LEU A 200 -10.62 -9.18 0.82
C LEU A 200 -10.49 -7.71 1.21
N HIS A 201 -10.52 -6.80 0.23
CA HIS A 201 -10.32 -5.36 0.42
C HIS A 201 -11.38 -4.78 1.38
N ALA A 202 -12.62 -5.24 1.24
CA ALA A 202 -13.72 -4.94 2.15
C ALA A 202 -13.40 -5.27 3.61
N GLU A 203 -12.87 -6.46 3.87
CA GLU A 203 -12.57 -6.95 5.23
C GLU A 203 -11.30 -6.34 5.81
N LEU A 204 -10.29 -6.08 4.97
CA LEU A 204 -9.01 -5.50 5.36
C LEU A 204 -9.09 -3.99 5.63
N PHE A 205 -10.04 -3.28 5.00
CA PHE A 205 -10.18 -1.82 5.09
C PHE A 205 -11.52 -1.35 5.67
N GLY A 206 -12.32 -2.27 6.23
CA GLY A 206 -13.38 -1.93 7.20
C GLY A 206 -14.79 -1.68 6.67
N VAL A 207 -15.18 -2.23 5.51
CA VAL A 207 -16.60 -2.29 5.11
C VAL A 207 -16.92 -3.69 4.57
N SER A 208 -17.59 -4.50 5.38
CA SER A 208 -17.97 -5.87 5.07
C SER A 208 -18.87 -6.00 3.83
N ALA A 209 -18.47 -6.86 2.90
CA ALA A 209 -19.36 -7.49 1.91
C ALA A 209 -20.02 -8.78 2.45
N SER A 210 -19.94 -9.06 3.76
CA SER A 210 -20.49 -10.27 4.38
C SER A 210 -21.76 -10.04 5.21
N MET A 211 -22.38 -8.85 5.17
CA MET A 211 -23.78 -8.68 5.60
C MET A 211 -24.74 -8.97 4.43
N MET A 212 -24.58 -10.14 3.80
CA MET A 212 -25.49 -10.60 2.75
C MET A 212 -25.87 -12.09 2.91
N ASP A 213 -25.74 -12.66 4.12
CA ASP A 213 -26.02 -14.09 4.33
C ASP A 213 -26.57 -14.47 5.72
N ARG A 214 -27.50 -13.69 6.31
CA ARG A 214 -28.21 -14.11 7.54
C ARG A 214 -29.68 -13.63 7.67
N HIS A 215 -30.41 -13.48 6.56
CA HIS A 215 -31.84 -13.15 6.63
C HIS A 215 -32.75 -14.00 5.72
N PHE A 216 -32.26 -15.13 5.21
CA PHE A 216 -33.08 -16.12 4.52
C PHE A 216 -32.85 -17.53 5.09
N MET A 217 -33.26 -17.74 6.33
CA MET A 217 -33.83 -18.99 6.83
C MET A 217 -34.88 -18.67 7.89
#